data_AF-A0A5C6PUH8-F1
#
_entry.id   AF-A0A5C6PUH8-F1
#
_cell.length_a   1.000
_cell.length_b   1.000
_cell.length_c   1.000
_cell.angle_alpha   90.00
_cell.angle_beta   90.00
_cell.angle_gamma   90.00
#
_symmetry.space_group_name_H-M   'P 1'
#
loop_
_entity.id
_entity.type
_entity.pdbx_description
1 polymer ?
#
loop_
_entity_poly.entity_id
_entity_poly.type
_entity_poly.pdbx_seq_one_letter_code
_entity_poly.pdbx_strand_id
1 'polypeptide(L)'
;MTTTPTRDDKFSFGLWTIGYTGADPFGGPTRPDLDVVEAVENLDRLGAYGLTFHDDDLFAFGSTDAERQVQIDRLKGALDATGIVVPMVTTNLFSAPVFKDGGFTSNDRGVR
;
A
#
# COMPACT_ATOMS: atom_id res chain seq x y z
N MET A 1 10.75 27.97 -15.14
CA MET A 1 10.98 26.75 -14.33
C MET A 1 9.99 25.71 -14.81
N THR A 2 10.44 24.50 -15.10
CA THR A 2 9.57 23.39 -15.51
C THR A 2 8.89 22.82 -14.27
N THR A 3 7.58 22.59 -14.33
CA THR A 3 6.78 22.03 -13.22
C THR A 3 6.69 20.51 -13.24
N THR A 4 7.47 19.85 -14.11
CA THR A 4 7.53 18.40 -14.18
C THR A 4 8.25 17.86 -12.95
N PRO A 5 7.64 16.94 -12.17
CA PRO A 5 8.25 16.40 -10.97
C PRO A 5 9.48 15.55 -11.30
N THR A 6 10.43 15.57 -10.38
CA THR A 6 11.63 14.72 -10.37
C THR A 6 11.72 14.02 -9.02
N ARG A 7 12.60 13.01 -8.92
CA ARG A 7 12.83 12.30 -7.66
C ARG A 7 13.43 13.19 -6.56
N ASP A 8 14.10 14.28 -6.92
CA ASP A 8 14.66 15.24 -5.97
C ASP A 8 13.56 15.99 -5.19
N ASP A 9 12.35 16.06 -5.75
CA ASP A 9 11.18 16.67 -5.10
C ASP A 9 10.55 15.77 -4.03
N LYS A 10 10.95 14.48 -3.98
CA LYS A 10 10.55 13.50 -2.97
C LYS A 10 9.04 13.27 -2.84
N PHE A 11 8.30 13.36 -3.94
CA PHE A 11 6.88 12.97 -3.94
C PHE A 11 6.73 11.46 -3.76
N SER A 12 5.97 11.04 -2.76
CA SER A 12 5.65 9.64 -2.50
C SER A 12 4.16 9.44 -2.33
N PHE A 13 3.65 8.27 -2.71
CA PHE A 13 2.24 7.93 -2.67
C PHE A 13 2.02 6.63 -1.92
N GLY A 14 0.88 6.52 -1.23
CA GLY A 14 0.47 5.28 -0.60
C GLY A 14 -0.13 4.33 -1.63
N LEU A 15 0.13 3.02 -1.51
CA LEU A 15 -0.51 2.01 -2.37
C LEU A 15 -2.03 2.12 -2.28
N TRP A 16 -2.56 2.34 -1.07
CA TRP A 16 -3.98 2.59 -0.80
C TRP A 16 -4.56 3.83 -1.49
N THR A 17 -3.74 4.80 -1.94
CA THR A 17 -4.25 6.01 -2.60
C THR A 17 -4.58 5.73 -4.06
N ILE A 18 -3.59 5.26 -4.81
CA ILE A 18 -3.74 4.99 -6.25
C ILE A 18 -4.44 3.66 -6.51
N GLY A 19 -4.37 2.72 -5.55
CA GLY A 19 -5.04 1.43 -5.60
C GLY A 19 -6.45 1.42 -5.03
N TYR A 20 -6.99 2.56 -4.56
CA TYR A 20 -8.37 2.59 -4.06
C TYR A 20 -9.36 2.23 -5.17
N THR A 21 -10.17 1.19 -4.93
CA THR A 21 -11.14 0.68 -5.90
C THR A 21 -12.41 1.51 -6.00
N GLY A 22 -12.59 2.49 -5.11
CA GLY A 22 -13.75 3.40 -5.11
C GLY A 22 -14.97 2.92 -4.34
N ALA A 23 -14.87 1.83 -3.57
CA ALA A 23 -15.96 1.35 -2.72
C ALA A 23 -16.19 2.29 -1.52
N ASP A 24 -17.44 2.65 -1.26
CA ASP A 24 -17.83 3.57 -0.19
C ASP A 24 -19.00 2.98 0.63
N PRO A 25 -19.49 3.66 1.70
CA PRO A 25 -20.57 3.12 2.54
C PRO A 25 -21.89 2.85 1.80
N PHE A 26 -22.07 3.36 0.59
CA PHE A 26 -23.31 3.30 -0.20
C PHE A 26 -23.15 2.56 -1.54
N GLY A 27 -21.93 2.12 -1.90
CA GLY A 27 -21.66 1.48 -3.19
C GLY A 27 -20.42 0.59 -3.20
N GLY A 28 -20.48 -0.46 -4.03
CA GLY A 28 -19.36 -1.37 -4.27
C GLY A 28 -18.23 -0.75 -5.12
N PRO A 29 -17.13 -1.49 -5.34
CA PRO A 29 -15.98 -1.00 -6.10
C PRO A 29 -16.35 -0.66 -7.54
N THR A 30 -15.68 0.36 -8.09
CA THR A 30 -15.86 0.83 -9.48
C THR A 30 -14.61 0.64 -10.34
N ARG A 31 -13.49 0.25 -9.73
CA ARG A 31 -12.22 -0.11 -10.36
C ARG A 31 -11.76 -1.48 -9.87
N PRO A 32 -11.01 -2.26 -10.68
CA PRO A 32 -10.37 -3.49 -10.21
C PRO A 32 -9.25 -3.18 -9.21
N ASP A 33 -8.82 -4.20 -8.48
CA ASP A 33 -7.62 -4.11 -7.65
C ASP A 33 -6.38 -3.84 -8.52
N LEU A 34 -5.50 -2.97 -8.04
CA LEU A 34 -4.27 -2.59 -8.72
C LEU A 34 -3.12 -3.51 -8.29
N ASP A 35 -2.41 -4.09 -9.27
CA ASP A 35 -1.23 -4.90 -8.99
C ASP A 35 -0.07 -4.04 -8.47
N VAL A 36 0.67 -4.53 -7.46
CA VAL A 36 1.76 -3.78 -6.85
C VAL A 36 2.90 -3.44 -7.83
N VAL A 37 3.17 -4.31 -8.81
CA VAL A 37 4.20 -4.06 -9.82
C VAL A 37 3.75 -2.95 -10.75
N GLU A 38 2.49 -3.01 -11.22
CA GLU A 38 1.89 -1.97 -12.05
C GLU A 38 1.87 -0.61 -11.33
N ALA A 39 1.58 -0.60 -10.03
CA ALA A 39 1.62 0.61 -9.21
C ALA A 39 3.01 1.26 -9.19
N VAL A 40 4.06 0.46 -8.93
CA VAL A 40 5.45 0.94 -8.88
C VAL A 40 5.92 1.45 -10.23
N GLU A 41 5.66 0.71 -11.31
CA GLU A 41 6.05 1.11 -12.67
C GLU A 41 5.37 2.41 -13.12
N ASN A 42 4.08 2.59 -12.78
CA ASN A 42 3.38 3.83 -13.09
C ASN A 42 3.87 5.01 -12.26
N LEU A 43 4.17 4.81 -10.96
CA LEU A 43 4.74 5.86 -10.12
C LEU A 43 6.09 6.32 -10.64
N ASP A 44 6.95 5.39 -11.05
CA ASP A 44 8.22 5.70 -11.70
C ASP A 44 8.04 6.53 -12.97
N ARG A 45 7.16 6.08 -13.88
CA ARG A 45 6.84 6.79 -15.12
C ARG A 45 6.36 8.23 -14.89
N LEU A 46 5.73 8.50 -13.75
CA LEU A 46 5.22 9.82 -13.37
C LEU A 46 6.24 10.68 -12.59
N GLY A 47 7.45 10.17 -12.36
CA GLY A 47 8.53 10.89 -11.68
C GLY A 47 8.44 10.85 -10.15
N ALA A 48 7.67 9.92 -9.58
CA ALA A 48 7.61 9.75 -8.14
C ALA A 48 8.95 9.29 -7.57
N TYR A 49 9.19 9.63 -6.31
CA TYR A 49 10.34 9.20 -5.52
C TYR A 49 10.07 7.88 -4.80
N GLY A 50 8.87 7.70 -4.24
CA GLY A 50 8.61 6.59 -3.34
C GLY A 50 7.17 6.07 -3.29
N LEU A 51 7.05 4.85 -2.80
CA LEU A 51 5.80 4.18 -2.46
C LEU A 51 5.73 3.96 -0.94
N THR A 52 4.56 4.12 -0.33
CA THR A 52 4.29 3.70 1.05
C THR A 52 3.12 2.71 1.07
N PHE A 53 2.99 1.91 2.12
CA PHE A 53 1.91 0.91 2.21
C PHE A 53 1.62 0.53 3.66
N HIS A 54 0.40 0.07 3.92
CA HIS A 54 0.09 -0.79 5.06
C HIS A 54 0.50 -2.23 4.73
N ASP A 55 0.77 -3.04 5.74
CA ASP A 55 0.88 -4.49 5.60
C ASP A 55 -0.23 -5.09 4.72
N ASP A 56 -1.49 -4.83 5.07
CA ASP A 56 -2.65 -5.39 4.38
C ASP A 56 -2.87 -4.86 2.95
N ASP A 57 -2.16 -3.79 2.54
CA ASP A 57 -2.21 -3.32 1.15
C ASP A 57 -1.36 -4.21 0.22
N LEU A 58 -0.28 -4.82 0.75
CA LEU A 58 0.68 -5.61 -0.05
C LEU A 58 0.28 -7.08 -0.15
N PHE A 59 -0.28 -7.64 0.92
CA PHE A 59 -0.79 -9.00 0.97
C PHE A 59 -2.03 -9.04 1.87
N ALA A 60 -2.97 -9.94 1.58
CA ALA A 60 -4.22 -9.99 2.32
C ALA A 60 -4.02 -10.39 3.79
N PHE A 61 -4.84 -9.83 4.68
CA PHE A 61 -4.91 -10.26 6.07
C PHE A 61 -5.15 -11.78 6.15
N GLY A 62 -4.30 -12.50 6.87
CA GLY A 62 -4.37 -13.95 7.00
C GLY A 62 -3.73 -14.76 5.86
N SER A 63 -3.02 -14.11 4.92
CA SER A 63 -2.16 -14.80 3.96
C SER A 63 -1.19 -15.75 4.65
N THR A 64 -0.93 -16.89 4.00
CA THR A 64 0.15 -17.80 4.42
C THR A 64 1.52 -17.14 4.25
N ASP A 65 2.53 -17.66 4.94
CA ASP A 65 3.92 -17.18 4.79
C ASP A 65 4.40 -17.25 3.33
N ALA A 66 3.97 -18.26 2.58
CA ALA A 66 4.32 -18.41 1.17
C ALA A 66 3.68 -17.31 0.30
N GLU A 67 2.38 -17.04 0.48
CA GLU A 67 1.68 -15.97 -0.26
C GLU A 67 2.24 -14.59 0.08
N ARG A 68 2.50 -14.34 1.38
CA ARG A 68 3.17 -13.13 1.86
C ARG A 68 4.54 -12.95 1.20
N GLN A 69 5.36 -14.00 1.20
CA GLN A 69 6.71 -13.93 0.63
C GLN A 69 6.67 -13.64 -0.87
N VAL A 70 5.73 -14.25 -1.61
CA VAL A 70 5.54 -13.96 -3.04
C VAL A 70 5.27 -12.47 -3.28
N GLN A 71 4.39 -11.82 -2.51
CA GLN A 71 4.09 -10.40 -2.70
C GLN A 71 5.28 -9.50 -2.33
N ILE A 72 6.01 -9.84 -1.27
CA ILE A 72 7.23 -9.12 -0.87
C ILE A 72 8.29 -9.19 -1.98
N ASP A 73 8.52 -10.37 -2.55
CA ASP A 73 9.53 -10.54 -3.61
C ASP A 73 9.14 -9.81 -4.89
N ARG A 74 7.85 -9.79 -5.24
CA ARG A 74 7.33 -9.00 -6.35
C ARG A 74 7.54 -7.51 -6.16
N LEU A 75 7.20 -6.96 -4.99
CA LEU A 75 7.43 -5.56 -4.68
C LEU A 75 8.93 -5.23 -4.76
N LYS A 76 9.79 -6.03 -4.12
CA LYS A 76 11.24 -5.81 -4.16
C LYS A 76 11.78 -5.81 -5.59
N GLY A 77 11.36 -6.76 -6.42
CA GLY A 77 11.76 -6.80 -7.83
C GLY A 77 11.38 -5.53 -8.60
N ALA A 78 10.17 -5.01 -8.38
CA ALA A 78 9.72 -3.77 -9.02
C ALA A 78 10.47 -2.53 -8.51
N LEU A 79 10.76 -2.47 -7.20
CA LEU A 79 11.56 -1.40 -6.61
C LEU A 79 12.99 -1.41 -7.15
N ASP A 80 13.61 -2.59 -7.27
CA ASP A 80 14.96 -2.74 -7.84
C ASP A 80 15.00 -2.36 -9.33
N ALA A 81 13.97 -2.70 -10.10
CA ALA A 81 13.90 -2.43 -11.53
C ALA A 81 13.69 -0.93 -11.86
N THR A 82 12.95 -0.21 -11.02
CA THR A 82 12.61 1.20 -11.23
C THR A 82 13.50 2.16 -10.44
N GLY A 83 13.97 1.75 -9.26
CA GLY A 83 14.64 2.59 -8.27
C GLY A 83 13.68 3.44 -7.42
N ILE A 84 12.36 3.19 -7.48
CA ILE A 84 11.41 3.72 -6.49
C ILE A 84 11.82 3.19 -5.11
N VAL A 85 11.76 4.04 -4.09
CA VAL A 85 12.08 3.64 -2.72
C VAL A 85 10.82 3.51 -1.85
N VAL A 86 10.97 2.89 -0.68
CA VAL A 86 9.92 2.85 0.35
C VAL A 86 10.36 3.69 1.55
N PRO A 87 10.00 4.98 1.62
CA PRO A 87 10.45 5.86 2.69
C PRO A 87 9.67 5.68 4.00
N MET A 88 8.50 5.03 3.96
CA MET A 88 7.63 4.80 5.11
C MET A 88 6.75 3.57 4.88
N VAL A 89 6.49 2.84 5.97
CA VAL A 89 5.47 1.79 6.05
C VAL A 89 4.60 2.00 7.29
N THR A 90 3.40 1.46 7.28
CA THR A 90 2.44 1.56 8.39
C THR A 90 1.67 0.24 8.58
N THR A 91 0.77 0.17 9.55
CA THR A 91 0.02 -1.04 9.92
C THR A 91 -1.48 -0.78 9.84
N ASN A 92 -2.23 -1.68 9.21
CA ASN A 92 -3.69 -1.60 9.18
C ASN A 92 -4.29 -2.17 10.47
N LEU A 93 -4.50 -1.30 11.46
CA LEU A 93 -5.16 -1.65 12.72
C LEU A 93 -6.62 -1.15 12.77
N PHE A 94 -7.32 -1.19 11.62
CA PHE A 94 -8.67 -0.61 11.51
C PHE A 94 -9.64 -1.39 10.62
N SER A 95 -9.19 -2.08 9.57
CA SER A 95 -10.09 -2.73 8.61
C SER A 95 -10.71 -4.02 9.12
N ALA A 96 -9.93 -4.90 9.75
CA ALA A 96 -10.42 -6.18 10.24
C ALA A 96 -11.41 -5.98 11.42
N PRO A 97 -12.54 -6.72 11.48
CA PRO A 97 -13.56 -6.53 12.52
C PRO A 97 -13.06 -6.70 13.97
N VAL A 98 -11.92 -7.36 14.18
CA VAL A 98 -11.27 -7.47 15.49
C VAL A 98 -10.87 -6.10 16.05
N PHE A 99 -10.59 -5.12 15.19
CA PHE A 99 -10.19 -3.75 15.58
C PHE A 99 -11.35 -2.76 15.70
N LYS A 100 -12.60 -3.24 15.79
CA LYS A 100 -13.81 -2.38 15.88
C LYS A 100 -13.80 -1.39 17.06
N ASP A 101 -13.04 -1.66 18.12
CA ASP A 101 -12.85 -0.80 19.31
C ASP A 101 -11.41 -0.24 19.38
N GLY A 102 -10.71 -0.20 18.23
CA GLY A 102 -9.30 0.13 18.11
C GLY A 102 -8.36 -1.08 18.28
N GLY A 103 -7.07 -0.87 17.99
CA GLY A 103 -5.98 -1.80 18.26
C GLY A 103 -5.41 -1.59 19.66
N PHE A 104 -4.39 -0.73 19.80
CA PHE A 104 -3.66 -0.52 21.06
C PHE A 104 -4.51 -0.04 22.24
N THR A 105 -5.65 0.59 21.98
CA THR A 105 -6.56 1.10 23.02
C THR A 105 -7.87 0.32 23.11
N SER A 106 -7.97 -0.85 22.46
CA SER A 106 -9.12 -1.74 22.62
C SER A 106 -9.37 -2.04 24.09
N ASN A 107 -10.62 -2.11 24.52
CA ASN A 107 -10.92 -2.59 25.88
C ASN A 107 -10.54 -4.07 26.06
N ASP A 108 -10.64 -4.87 25.00
CA ASP A 108 -10.30 -6.29 25.02
C ASP A 108 -8.78 -6.50 25.03
N ARG A 109 -8.25 -7.13 26.09
CA ARG A 109 -6.82 -7.42 26.22
C ARG A 109 -6.35 -8.50 25.23
N GLY A 110 -7.22 -9.38 24.74
CA GLY A 110 -6.86 -10.35 23.70
C GLY A 110 -6.58 -9.71 22.34
N VAL A 111 -7.04 -8.46 22.13
CA VAL A 111 -6.80 -7.68 20.91
C VAL A 111 -5.53 -6.82 21.02
N ARG A 112 -5.12 -6.41 22.23
CA ARG A 112 -3.91 -5.60 22.48
C ARG A 112 -2.65 -6.45 22.62
#